data_AF-A0A497FF80-F1
#
_entry.id   AF-A0A497FF80-F1
#
_cell.length_a   1.000
_cell.length_b   1.000
_cell.length_c   1.000
_cell.angle_alpha   90.00
_cell.angle_beta   90.00
_cell.angle_gamma   90.00
#
_symmetry.space_group_name_H-M   'P 1'
#
loop_
_entity.id
_entity.type
_entity.pdbx_description
1 polymer ?
#
loop_
_entity_poly.entity_id
_entity_poly.type
_entity_poly.pdbx_seq_one_letter_code
_entity_poly.pdbx_strand_id
1 'polypeptide(L)'
;MVENDVATYIAANTSHATGTDLFMGVLPKETREGVAVALVSQSMLNGVLSDAYITVTCFYDTYANSRAAAQTISELLDAYEGTMDGTWTTNGPVVVEYIGQDTIGRYIFSVNATISYE
;
A
#
# COMPACT_ATOMS: atom_id res chain seq x y z
N MET A 1 18.66 -16.41 -8.08
CA MET A 1 17.60 -15.59 -8.70
C MET A 1 17.12 -14.68 -7.58
N VAL A 2 17.21 -13.36 -7.77
CA VAL A 2 17.00 -12.40 -6.69
C VAL A 2 15.49 -12.30 -6.46
N GLU A 3 15.04 -12.84 -5.33
CA GLU A 3 13.72 -12.58 -4.76
C GLU A 3 13.60 -11.07 -4.53
N ASN A 4 13.07 -10.35 -5.52
CA ASN A 4 12.47 -9.04 -5.30
C ASN A 4 11.11 -9.29 -4.64
N ASP A 5 11.16 -9.81 -3.42
CA ASP A 5 10.00 -9.92 -2.53
C ASP A 5 9.46 -8.51 -2.30
N VAL A 6 8.13 -8.35 -2.33
CA VAL A 6 7.46 -7.12 -1.89
C VAL A 6 8.00 -6.69 -0.53
N ALA A 7 8.32 -7.64 0.35
CA ALA A 7 8.98 -7.36 1.62
C ALA A 7 10.36 -6.69 1.47
N THR A 8 11.13 -6.95 0.40
CA THR A 8 12.42 -6.31 0.13
C THR A 8 12.24 -4.90 -0.45
N TYR A 9 11.27 -4.68 -1.35
CA TYR A 9 10.96 -3.33 -1.85
C TYR A 9 10.38 -2.44 -0.75
N ILE A 10 9.51 -3.01 0.08
CA ILE A 10 9.04 -2.43 1.34
C ILE A 10 10.28 -2.19 2.20
N ALA A 11 10.98 -3.19 2.74
CA ALA A 11 12.12 -3.03 3.65
C ALA A 11 13.24 -2.07 3.17
N ALA A 12 13.56 -2.02 1.88
CA ALA A 12 14.54 -1.10 1.32
C ALA A 12 14.08 0.37 1.34
N ASN A 13 12.77 0.62 1.32
CA ASN A 13 12.16 1.94 1.41
C ASN A 13 11.50 2.16 2.79
N THR A 14 11.58 1.15 3.66
CA THR A 14 10.83 1.02 4.90
C THR A 14 11.76 0.62 6.04
N SER A 15 12.51 1.55 6.63
CA SER A 15 13.42 1.20 7.73
C SER A 15 12.62 0.73 8.95
N HIS A 16 12.70 -0.56 9.24
CA HIS A 16 12.01 -1.22 10.34
C HIS A 16 12.59 -0.74 11.68
N ALA A 17 11.97 0.27 12.28
CA ALA A 17 12.09 0.54 13.71
C ALA A 17 10.74 0.18 14.34
N THR A 18 10.70 -0.89 15.13
CA THR A 18 9.51 -1.28 15.89
C THR A 18 9.00 -0.08 16.69
N GLY A 19 7.81 0.43 16.34
CA GLY A 19 7.23 1.65 16.93
C GLY A 19 7.43 2.95 16.13
N THR A 20 8.06 2.90 14.96
CA THR A 20 8.23 4.05 14.04
C THR A 20 8.07 3.54 12.60
N ASP A 21 6.87 3.03 12.35
CA ASP A 21 6.59 2.09 11.29
C ASP A 21 6.18 2.86 10.01
N LEU A 22 6.33 2.27 8.81
CA LEU A 22 6.05 2.94 7.52
C LEU A 22 4.59 3.27 7.18
N PHE A 23 3.83 3.44 8.23
CA PHE A 23 2.45 3.81 8.31
C PHE A 23 2.42 5.31 8.54
N MET A 24 2.85 6.06 7.54
CA MET A 24 2.52 7.46 7.54
C MET A 24 1.04 7.58 7.25
N GLY A 25 0.21 7.59 8.31
CA GLY A 25 -1.15 8.12 8.20
C GLY A 25 -1.17 9.52 7.59
N VAL A 26 -0.02 10.21 7.55
CA VAL A 26 0.20 11.51 6.93
C VAL A 26 1.57 11.56 6.23
N LEU A 27 1.59 11.81 4.92
CA LEU A 27 2.80 12.26 4.21
C LEU A 27 3.07 13.74 4.55
N PRO A 28 4.19 14.10 5.21
CA PRO A 28 4.48 15.49 5.55
C PRO A 28 4.39 16.38 4.32
N LYS A 29 3.86 17.60 4.50
CA LYS A 29 3.74 18.59 3.41
C LYS A 29 5.09 18.97 2.78
N GLU A 30 6.18 18.76 3.51
CA GLU A 30 7.56 19.01 3.05
C GLU A 30 8.04 17.91 2.08
N THR A 31 7.44 16.72 2.13
CA THR A 31 7.76 15.59 1.25
C THR A 31 6.94 15.69 -0.02
N ARG A 32 7.60 16.03 -1.13
CA ARG A 32 6.93 16.25 -2.42
C ARG A 32 6.47 14.96 -3.11
N GLU A 33 7.18 13.85 -2.92
CA GLU A 33 6.83 12.59 -3.55
C GLU A 33 6.94 11.43 -2.56
N GLY A 34 6.01 10.48 -2.62
CA GLY A 34 6.02 9.32 -1.75
C GLY A 34 4.68 8.59 -1.73
N VAL A 35 4.63 7.55 -0.90
CA VAL A 35 3.45 6.71 -0.71
C VAL A 35 3.10 6.69 0.77
N ALA A 36 1.81 6.73 1.08
CA ALA A 36 1.25 6.57 2.41
C ALA A 36 0.33 5.34 2.43
N VAL A 37 0.29 4.61 3.54
CA VAL A 37 -0.63 3.47 3.70
C VAL A 37 -1.53 3.73 4.90
N ALA A 38 -2.83 3.56 4.70
CA ALA A 38 -3.84 3.66 5.74
C ALA A 38 -4.57 2.31 5.89
N LEU A 39 -4.67 1.84 7.13
CA LEU A 39 -5.62 0.78 7.48
C LEU A 39 -6.99 1.41 7.66
N VAL A 40 -7.96 0.98 6.85
CA VAL A 40 -9.31 1.56 6.85
C VAL A 40 -10.24 0.76 7.76
N SER A 41 -10.14 -0.56 7.73
CA SER A 41 -10.92 -1.43 8.61
C SER A 41 -10.24 -2.79 8.79
N GLN A 42 -10.55 -3.45 9.91
CA GLN A 42 -10.08 -4.81 10.17
C GLN A 42 -11.20 -5.68 10.74
N SER A 43 -11.16 -6.97 10.40
CA SER A 43 -11.99 -8.03 10.94
C SER A 43 -11.13 -8.95 11.79
N MET A 44 -11.64 -9.34 12.96
CA MET A 44 -10.97 -10.26 13.88
C MET A 44 -11.81 -11.53 14.01
N LEU A 45 -11.20 -12.69 13.86
CA LEU A 45 -11.81 -14.00 14.11
C LEU A 45 -11.08 -14.67 15.27
N ASN A 46 -11.80 -15.01 16.35
CA ASN A 46 -11.23 -15.65 17.55
C ASN A 46 -10.03 -14.90 18.19
N GLY A 47 -9.96 -13.58 18.04
CA GLY A 47 -8.86 -12.77 18.55
C GLY A 47 -7.63 -12.71 17.64
N VAL A 48 -7.70 -13.30 16.45
CA VAL A 48 -6.69 -13.21 15.39
C VAL A 48 -7.21 -12.29 14.29
N LEU A 49 -6.33 -11.51 13.68
CA LEU A 49 -6.67 -10.69 12.51
C LEU A 49 -7.09 -11.63 11.37
N SER A 50 -8.30 -11.47 10.85
CA SER A 50 -8.85 -12.28 9.75
C SER A 50 -8.71 -11.53 8.43
N ASP A 51 -9.18 -10.29 8.39
CA ASP A 51 -9.16 -9.48 7.18
C ASP A 51 -8.80 -8.03 7.52
N ALA A 52 -8.13 -7.35 6.60
CA ALA A 52 -7.79 -5.94 6.69
C ALA A 52 -8.06 -5.27 5.35
N TYR A 53 -8.81 -4.18 5.36
CA TYR A 53 -8.96 -3.33 4.19
C TYR A 53 -7.94 -2.19 4.29
N ILE A 54 -7.06 -2.12 3.30
CA ILE A 54 -5.99 -1.12 3.22
C ILE A 54 -6.21 -0.18 2.04
N THR A 55 -5.74 1.06 2.22
CA THR A 55 -5.63 2.06 1.16
C THR A 55 -4.20 2.55 1.10
N VAL A 56 -3.56 2.38 -0.06
CA VAL A 56 -2.24 2.90 -0.37
C VAL A 56 -2.41 4.16 -1.23
N THR A 57 -1.90 5.29 -0.79
CA THR A 57 -2.04 6.58 -1.48
C THR A 57 -0.69 7.04 -2.02
N CYS A 58 -0.59 7.23 -3.33
CA CYS A 58 0.59 7.72 -4.03
C CYS A 58 0.48 9.23 -4.22
N PHE A 59 1.53 9.98 -3.86
CA PHE A 59 1.64 11.42 -4.05
C PHE A 59 2.88 11.72 -4.87
N TYR A 60 2.72 12.33 -6.05
CA TYR A 60 3.86 12.72 -6.90
C TYR A 60 3.62 14.05 -7.59
N ASP A 61 4.69 14.73 -7.99
CA ASP A 61 4.59 16.04 -8.65
C ASP A 61 4.01 15.94 -10.07
N THR A 62 4.04 14.75 -10.66
CA THR A 62 3.49 14.50 -11.99
C THR A 62 2.43 13.41 -11.96
N TYR A 63 1.39 13.60 -12.78
CA TYR A 63 0.33 12.61 -12.97
C TYR A 63 0.88 11.26 -13.43
N ALA A 64 1.82 11.27 -14.37
CA ALA A 64 2.40 10.06 -14.94
C ALA A 64 3.13 9.23 -13.87
N ASN A 65 3.93 9.87 -13.01
CA ASN A 65 4.64 9.18 -11.94
C ASN A 65 3.68 8.64 -10.89
N SER A 66 2.69 9.44 -10.46
CA SER A 66 1.71 8.99 -9.46
C SER A 66 0.91 7.78 -9.96
N ARG A 67 0.46 7.83 -11.23
CA ARG A 67 -0.23 6.72 -11.88
C ARG A 67 0.64 5.48 -12.00
N ALA A 68 1.89 5.63 -12.46
CA ALA A 68 2.81 4.50 -12.62
C ALA A 68 3.14 3.83 -11.28
N ALA A 69 3.30 4.60 -10.21
CA ALA A 69 3.48 4.08 -8.86
C ALA A 69 2.25 3.28 -8.40
N ALA A 70 1.04 3.84 -8.57
CA ALA A 70 -0.20 3.16 -8.21
C ALA A 70 -0.43 1.87 -9.03
N GLN A 71 -0.09 1.87 -10.32
CA GLN A 71 -0.17 0.68 -11.18
C GLN A 71 0.80 -0.41 -10.72
N THR A 72 2.06 -0.04 -10.46
CA THR A 72 3.06 -0.97 -9.92
C THR A 72 2.57 -1.62 -8.62
N ILE A 73 2.03 -0.83 -7.69
CA ILE A 73 1.51 -1.34 -6.42
C ILE A 73 0.31 -2.26 -6.63
N SER A 74 -0.59 -1.92 -7.56
CA SER A 74 -1.72 -2.78 -7.91
C SER A 74 -1.26 -4.13 -8.44
N GLU A 75 -0.35 -4.13 -9.41
CA GLU A 75 0.20 -5.36 -10.01
C GLU A 75 0.91 -6.22 -8.97
N LEU A 76 1.61 -5.59 -8.02
CA LEU A 76 2.23 -6.30 -6.90
C LEU A 76 1.18 -6.92 -5.99
N LEU A 77 0.11 -6.20 -5.62
CA LEU A 77 -0.94 -6.75 -4.74
C LEU A 77 -1.76 -7.84 -5.43
N ASP A 78 -2.08 -7.67 -6.72
CA ASP A 78 -2.79 -8.66 -7.54
C ASP A 78 -1.98 -9.95 -7.67
N ALA A 79 -0.65 -9.86 -7.77
CA ALA A 79 0.21 -11.04 -7.84
C ALA A 79 0.17 -11.91 -6.56
N TYR A 80 -0.29 -11.35 -5.43
CA TYR A 80 -0.46 -12.05 -4.17
C TYR A 80 -1.90 -12.57 -3.94
N GLU A 81 -2.77 -12.44 -4.94
CA GLU A 81 -4.12 -13.03 -4.90
C GLU A 81 -4.03 -14.56 -4.92
N GLY A 82 -4.59 -15.22 -3.90
CA GLY A 82 -4.67 -16.68 -3.82
C GLY A 82 -3.33 -17.39 -3.55
N THR A 83 -2.22 -16.66 -3.42
CA THR A 83 -0.94 -17.22 -2.99
C THR A 83 -0.85 -17.22 -1.47
N MET A 84 -0.96 -18.39 -0.85
CA MET A 84 -0.64 -18.57 0.57
C MET A 84 0.87 -18.78 0.72
N ASP A 85 1.66 -17.70 0.73
CA ASP A 85 3.07 -17.78 1.13
C ASP A 85 3.23 -17.77 2.67
N GLY A 86 2.18 -18.23 3.37
CA GLY A 86 2.21 -18.63 4.77
C GLY A 86 1.86 -17.56 5.81
N THR A 87 1.44 -16.35 5.44
CA THR A 87 1.02 -15.33 6.43
C THR A 87 -0.14 -14.43 6.02
N TRP A 88 -0.32 -14.12 4.73
CA TRP A 88 -1.45 -13.35 4.23
C TRP A 88 -1.62 -13.53 2.71
N THR A 89 -2.78 -13.15 2.18
CA THR A 89 -3.07 -13.10 0.74
C THR A 89 -3.94 -11.89 0.42
N THR A 90 -3.87 -11.39 -0.81
CA THR A 90 -4.86 -10.42 -1.30
C THR A 90 -6.17 -11.15 -1.58
N ASN A 91 -7.28 -10.60 -1.10
CA ASN A 91 -8.61 -11.17 -1.27
C ASN A 91 -9.51 -10.22 -2.06
N GLY A 92 -9.92 -10.65 -3.25
CA GLY A 92 -10.74 -9.85 -4.14
C GLY A 92 -9.95 -8.77 -4.89
N PRO A 93 -10.66 -7.87 -5.58
CA PRO A 93 -10.05 -6.98 -6.56
C PRO A 93 -9.20 -5.89 -5.89
N VAL A 94 -8.02 -5.63 -6.45
CA VAL A 94 -7.25 -4.43 -6.15
C VAL A 94 -7.77 -3.28 -7.03
N VAL A 95 -8.14 -2.17 -6.41
CA VAL A 95 -8.79 -1.04 -7.10
C VAL A 95 -7.88 0.18 -7.08
N VAL A 96 -7.49 0.65 -8.27
CA VAL A 96 -6.76 1.90 -8.46
C VAL A 96 -7.70 3.04 -8.82
N GLU A 97 -7.63 4.15 -8.10
CA GLU A 97 -8.47 5.34 -8.32
C GLU A 97 -7.63 6.62 -8.36
N TYR A 98 -7.98 7.56 -9.25
CA TYR A 98 -7.43 8.91 -9.23
C TYR A 98 -8.26 9.78 -8.28
N ILE A 99 -7.62 10.31 -7.24
CA ILE A 99 -8.29 11.11 -6.20
C ILE A 99 -8.31 12.60 -6.54
N GLY A 100 -7.28 13.10 -7.22
CA GLY A 100 -7.16 14.52 -7.55
C GLY A 100 -5.77 15.08 -7.32
N GLN A 101 -5.72 16.34 -6.90
CA GLN A 101 -4.51 16.99 -6.40
C GLN A 101 -4.73 17.51 -4.98
N ASP A 102 -3.68 17.53 -4.18
CA ASP A 102 -3.72 18.24 -2.90
C ASP A 102 -3.39 19.73 -3.02
N THR A 103 -3.41 20.40 -1.87
CA THR A 103 -3.17 21.84 -1.72
C THR A 103 -1.75 22.28 -2.10
N ILE A 104 -0.79 21.35 -2.26
CA ILE A 104 0.58 21.67 -2.66
C ILE A 104 0.92 21.19 -4.09
N GLY A 105 -0.11 20.74 -4.83
CA GLY A 105 -0.04 20.40 -6.25
C GLY A 105 0.46 18.99 -6.54
N ARG A 106 0.47 18.06 -5.57
CA ARG A 106 0.81 16.66 -5.82
C ARG A 106 -0.40 15.94 -6.41
N TYR A 107 -0.18 15.10 -7.43
CA TYR A 107 -1.19 14.21 -7.99
C TYR A 107 -1.35 12.97 -7.12
N ILE A 108 -2.61 12.64 -6.82
CA ILE A 108 -2.96 11.60 -5.87
C ILE A 108 -3.68 10.45 -6.56
N PHE A 109 -3.14 9.24 -6.40
CA PHE A 109 -3.82 7.99 -6.71
C PHE A 109 -3.98 7.16 -5.43
N SER A 110 -5.08 6.43 -5.31
CA SER A 110 -5.27 5.43 -4.26
C SER A 110 -5.25 4.03 -4.88
N VAL A 111 -4.75 3.05 -4.13
CA VAL A 111 -4.80 1.63 -4.42
C VAL A 111 -5.43 0.97 -3.21
N ASN A 112 -6.58 0.33 -3.40
CA ASN A 112 -7.35 -0.25 -2.32
C ASN A 112 -7.38 -1.76 -2.46
N ALA A 113 -7.14 -2.47 -1.36
CA ALA A 113 -7.09 -3.92 -1.35
C ALA A 113 -7.60 -4.48 -0.02
N THR A 114 -8.18 -5.68 -0.08
CA THR A 114 -8.43 -6.48 1.13
C THR A 114 -7.31 -7.50 1.26
N ILE A 115 -6.73 -7.57 2.46
CA ILE A 115 -5.72 -8.54 2.85
C ILE A 115 -6.38 -9.50 3.82
N SER A 116 -6.33 -10.79 3.52
CA SER A 116 -6.78 -11.85 4.42
C SER A 116 -5.58 -12.55 5.05
N TYR A 117 -5.72 -12.89 6.32
CA TYR A 117 -4.74 -13.59 7.15
C TYR A 117 -5.37 -14.94 7.56
N GLU A 118 -4.59 -16.01 7.50
CA GLU A 118 -4.98 -17.34 8.04
C GLU A 118 -4.41 -17.56 9.44
#